data_AF-A0A258SM40-F1
#
_entry.id   AF-A0A258SM40-F1
#
_cell.length_a   1.000
_cell.length_b   1.000
_cell.length_c   1.000
_cell.angle_alpha   90.00
_cell.angle_beta   90.00
_cell.angle_gamma   90.00
#
_symmetry.space_group_name_H-M   'P 1'
#
loop_
_entity.id
_entity.type
_entity.pdbx_description
1 polymer ?
#
loop_
_entity_poly.entity_id
_entity_poly.type
_entity_poly.pdbx_seq_one_letter_code
_entity_poly.pdbx_strand_id
1 'polypeptide(L)'
;MKTLYSLIESPFPPDFSALYQKLGIDAQRFDSARNLHRALQKQPPDFFIGEFVYGWGNNYAGANVSNLDVTIRTLQRFAPQAKVI
;
A
#
# COMPACT_ATOMS: atom_id res chain seq x y z
N MET A 1 -7.95 12.09 13.26
CA MET A 1 -8.01 12.04 11.78
C MET A 1 -7.62 10.62 11.37
N LYS A 2 -8.35 9.96 10.48
CA LYS A 2 -7.95 8.61 10.04
C LYS A 2 -6.83 8.72 9.02
N THR A 3 -5.95 7.74 8.99
CA THR A 3 -4.77 7.71 8.12
C THR A 3 -4.91 6.62 7.08
N LEU A 4 -4.52 6.91 5.84
CA LEU A 4 -4.57 5.99 4.73
C LEU A 4 -3.23 6.00 4.00
N TYR A 5 -2.61 4.83 3.89
CA TYR A 5 -1.41 4.66 3.07
C TYR A 5 -1.79 3.91 1.79
N SER A 6 -1.33 4.40 0.64
CA SER A 6 -1.46 3.69 -0.63
C SER A 6 -0.11 3.31 -1.21
N LEU A 7 0.00 2.10 -1.77
CA LEU A 7 1.13 1.69 -2.61
C LEU A 7 0.62 1.58 -4.03
N ILE A 8 1.09 2.46 -4.91
CA ILE A 8 0.60 2.58 -6.28
C ILE A 8 1.70 2.18 -7.26
N GLU A 9 1.50 1.06 -7.94
CA GLU A 9 2.40 0.55 -8.99
C GLU A 9 1.82 0.73 -10.41
N SER A 10 0.56 1.13 -10.55
CA SER A 10 -0.06 1.36 -11.85
C SER A 10 0.25 2.76 -12.42
N PRO A 11 0.28 2.91 -13.76
CA PRO A 11 0.50 4.20 -14.41
C PRO A 11 -0.71 5.15 -14.33
N PHE A 12 -1.92 4.63 -14.09
CA PHE A 12 -3.17 5.42 -14.12
C PHE A 12 -4.06 5.14 -12.90
N PRO A 13 -3.60 5.48 -11.69
CA PRO A 13 -4.40 5.32 -10.50
C PRO A 13 -5.62 6.26 -10.51
N PRO A 14 -6.80 5.80 -10.05
CA PRO A 14 -7.92 6.70 -9.82
C PRO A 14 -7.57 7.73 -8.72
N ASP A 15 -7.95 8.99 -8.94
CA ASP A 15 -7.78 10.04 -7.93
C ASP A 15 -9.01 10.11 -7.02
N PHE A 16 -8.82 9.80 -5.74
CA PHE A 16 -9.83 9.87 -4.69
C PHE A 16 -9.58 10.99 -3.67
N SER A 17 -8.70 11.94 -3.97
CA SER A 17 -8.30 13.00 -3.03
C SER A 17 -9.50 13.78 -2.47
N ALA A 18 -10.47 14.14 -3.32
CA ALA A 18 -11.69 14.83 -2.91
C ALA A 18 -12.55 14.00 -1.93
N LEU A 19 -12.61 12.68 -2.13
CA LEU A 19 -13.33 11.77 -1.23
C LEU A 19 -12.61 11.69 0.12
N TYR A 20 -11.29 11.51 0.13
CA TYR A 20 -10.51 11.43 1.36
C TYR A 20 -10.61 12.71 2.20
N GLN A 21 -10.56 13.88 1.55
CA GLN A 21 -10.77 15.17 2.21
C GLN A 21 -12.16 15.25 2.84
N LYS A 22 -13.22 14.89 2.11
CA LYS A 22 -14.60 14.89 2.64
C LYS A 22 -14.77 13.94 3.82
N LEU A 23 -14.03 12.84 3.85
CA LEU A 23 -14.05 11.85 4.94
C LEU A 23 -13.11 12.20 6.11
N GLY A 24 -12.33 13.29 6.02
CA GLY A 24 -11.32 13.63 7.03
C GLY A 24 -10.22 12.57 7.15
N ILE A 25 -9.82 12.00 6.01
CA ILE A 25 -8.74 11.01 5.90
C ILE A 25 -7.46 11.71 5.46
N ASP A 26 -6.39 11.51 6.21
CA ASP A 26 -5.02 11.85 5.84
C ASP A 26 -4.45 10.78 4.91
N ALA A 27 -4.46 11.04 3.60
CA ALA A 27 -4.00 10.10 2.60
C ALA A 27 -2.53 10.35 2.23
N GLN A 28 -1.70 9.33 2.34
CA GLN A 28 -0.29 9.34 1.93
C GLN A 28 -0.07 8.30 0.84
N ARG A 29 0.46 8.75 -0.30
CA ARG A 29 0.78 7.90 -1.44
C ARG A 29 2.27 7.52 -1.42
N PHE A 30 2.54 6.24 -1.65
CA PHE A 30 3.87 5.69 -1.82
C PHE A 30 4.02 5.10 -3.23
N ASP A 31 5.13 5.44 -3.87
CA ASP A 31 5.55 4.93 -5.18
C ASP A 31 6.47 3.70 -5.08
N SER A 32 6.84 3.33 -3.86
CA SER A 32 7.78 2.24 -3.59
C SER A 32 7.49 1.58 -2.25
N ALA A 33 7.54 0.24 -2.23
CA ALA A 33 7.35 -0.55 -1.02
C ALA A 33 8.34 -0.17 0.08
N ARG A 34 9.59 0.17 -0.28
CA ARG A 34 10.62 0.59 0.67
C ARG A 34 10.21 1.82 1.48
N ASN A 35 9.67 2.85 0.83
CA ASN A 35 9.26 4.09 1.52
C ASN A 35 8.02 3.83 2.39
N LEU A 36 7.08 3.02 1.89
CA LEU A 36 5.94 2.57 2.67
C LEU A 36 6.39 1.84 3.94
N HIS A 37 7.29 0.86 3.85
CA HIS A 37 7.73 0.08 5.00
C HIS A 37 8.44 0.92 6.06
N ARG A 38 9.17 1.97 5.63
CA ARG A 38 9.74 2.97 6.56
C ARG A 38 8.66 3.80 7.25
N ALA A 39 7.57 4.14 6.56
CA ALA A 39 6.44 4.86 7.14
C ALA A 39 5.66 3.98 8.13
N LEU A 40 5.38 2.71 7.78
CA LEU A 40 4.72 1.73 8.64
C LEU A 40 5.44 1.53 9.98
N GLN A 41 6.78 1.57 9.98
CA GLN A 41 7.58 1.48 11.21
C GLN A 41 7.45 2.70 12.13
N LYS A 42 7.06 3.86 11.59
CA LYS A 42 6.90 5.11 12.36
C LYS A 42 5.47 5.26 12.86
N GLN A 43 4.51 5.02 11.98
CA GLN A 43 3.09 5.19 12.27
C GLN A 43 2.27 4.17 11.47
N PRO A 44 1.50 3.29 12.14
CA PRO A 44 0.57 2.40 11.45
C PRO A 44 -0.63 3.19 10.91
N PRO A 45 -1.06 2.95 9.66
CA PRO A 45 -2.25 3.58 9.12
C PRO A 45 -3.53 2.87 9.58
N ASP A 46 -4.67 3.56 9.50
CA ASP A 46 -5.99 2.94 9.70
C ASP A 46 -6.43 2.13 8.46
N PHE A 47 -6.00 2.57 7.27
CA PHE A 47 -6.28 1.93 5.99
C PHE A 47 -5.01 1.74 5.19
N PHE A 48 -4.91 0.60 4.51
CA PHE A 48 -3.94 0.38 3.46
C PHE A 48 -4.68 0.10 2.14
N ILE A 49 -4.28 0.79 1.07
CA ILE A 49 -4.74 0.52 -0.30
C ILE A 49 -3.57 -0.01 -1.12
N GLY A 50 -3.71 -1.22 -1.64
CA GLY A 50 -2.75 -1.81 -2.57
C GLY A 50 -3.23 -1.69 -4.01
N GLU A 51 -2.61 -0.84 -4.82
CA GLU A 51 -2.89 -0.76 -6.25
C GLU A 51 -1.76 -1.40 -7.06
N PHE A 52 -2.03 -2.59 -7.58
CA PHE A 52 -1.05 -3.42 -8.26
C PHE A 52 -1.59 -3.89 -9.61
N VAL A 53 -0.71 -3.91 -10.60
CA VAL A 53 -0.98 -4.60 -11.87
C VAL A 53 -0.46 -6.03 -11.70
N TYR A 54 -1.35 -7.01 -11.80
CA TYR A 54 -0.93 -8.41 -11.81
C TYR A 54 -0.20 -8.72 -13.12
N GLY A 55 1.12 -8.62 -13.09
CA GLY A 55 1.99 -9.05 -14.18
C GLY A 55 2.31 -10.53 -14.05
N TRP A 56 1.78 -11.36 -14.95
CA TRP A 56 2.19 -12.75 -15.06
C TRP A 56 3.63 -12.80 -15.62
N GLY A 57 4.61 -13.05 -14.76
CA GLY A 57 6.02 -13.14 -15.13
C GLY A 57 6.48 -14.58 -15.32
N ASN A 58 6.79 -15.00 -16.54
CA ASN A 58 7.32 -16.33 -16.89
C ASN A 58 8.81 -16.51 -16.52
N ASN A 59 9.32 -15.78 -15.52
CA ASN A 59 10.71 -15.91 -15.13
C ASN A 59 10.90 -17.31 -14.55
N TYR A 60 11.52 -18.18 -15.35
CA TYR A 60 11.87 -19.59 -15.08
C TYR A 60 12.70 -19.78 -13.80
N ALA A 61 13.08 -18.67 -13.13
CA ALA A 61 13.76 -18.61 -11.84
C ALA A 61 12.81 -18.54 -10.62
N GLY A 62 11.49 -18.65 -10.77
CA GLY A 62 10.54 -19.02 -9.70
C GLY A 62 10.51 -18.20 -8.40
N ALA A 63 11.18 -17.05 -8.30
CA ALA A 63 11.57 -16.48 -7.00
C ALA A 63 11.24 -14.99 -6.78
N ASN A 64 10.47 -14.34 -7.65
CA ASN A 64 10.09 -12.95 -7.41
C ASN A 64 8.87 -12.89 -6.48
N VAL A 65 9.12 -12.72 -5.18
CA VAL A 65 8.08 -12.34 -4.22
C VAL A 65 7.57 -10.96 -4.61
N SER A 66 6.26 -10.81 -4.79
CA SER A 66 5.68 -9.52 -5.19
C SER A 66 5.88 -8.49 -4.07
N ASN A 67 6.07 -7.23 -4.44
CA ASN A 67 6.05 -6.12 -3.49
C ASN A 67 4.74 -6.12 -2.67
N LEU A 68 3.63 -6.57 -3.27
CA LEU A 68 2.35 -6.76 -2.58
C LEU A 68 2.48 -7.80 -1.45
N ASP A 69 3.04 -8.98 -1.74
CA ASP A 69 3.17 -10.07 -0.75
C ASP A 69 4.03 -9.64 0.45
N VAL A 70 5.18 -9.01 0.17
CA VAL A 70 6.06 -8.46 1.21
C VAL A 70 5.34 -7.39 2.03
N THR A 71 4.53 -6.56 1.36
CA THR A 71 3.78 -5.48 2.02
C THR A 71 2.68 -6.02 2.92
N ILE A 72 1.87 -6.98 2.45
CA ILE A 72 0.85 -7.65 3.28
C ILE A 72 1.50 -8.30 4.51
N ARG A 73 2.63 -9.00 4.32
CA ARG A 73 3.36 -9.60 5.45
C ARG A 73 3.88 -8.55 6.43
N THR A 74 4.33 -7.40 5.92
CA THR A 74 4.82 -6.28 6.74
C THR A 74 3.69 -5.63 7.54
N LEU A 75 2.51 -5.45 6.93
CA LEU A 75 1.31 -4.92 7.58
C LEU A 75 0.88 -5.78 8.78
N GLN A 76 0.94 -7.12 8.66
CA GLN A 76 0.65 -8.02 9.80
C GLN A 76 1.51 -7.72 11.04
N ARG A 77 2.76 -7.29 10.84
CA ARG A 77 3.67 -6.96 11.95
C ARG A 77 3.44 -5.55 12.48
N PHE A 78 3.36 -4.55 11.60
CA PHE A 78 3.41 -3.15 12.01
C PHE A 78 2.04 -2.48 12.11
N ALA A 79 1.05 -2.94 11.35
CA ALA A 79 -0.30 -2.38 11.31
C ALA A 79 -1.37 -3.50 11.25
N PRO A 80 -1.41 -4.43 12.22
CA PRO A 80 -2.33 -5.57 12.19
C PRO A 80 -3.82 -5.19 12.24
N GLN A 81 -4.12 -3.96 12.65
CA GLN A 81 -5.48 -3.41 12.71
C GLN A 81 -5.86 -2.58 11.48
N ALA A 82 -4.92 -2.34 10.57
CA ALA A 82 -5.19 -1.61 9.34
C ALA A 82 -6.19 -2.38 8.48
N LYS A 83 -7.18 -1.68 7.94
CA LYS A 83 -8.10 -2.24 6.96
C LYS A 83 -7.40 -2.28 5.61
N VAL A 84 -7.20 -3.49 5.08
CA VAL A 84 -6.53 -3.73 3.79
C VAL A 84 -7.58 -3.76 2.69
N ILE A 85 -7.37 -2.93 1.65
CA ILE A 85 -8.20 -2.80 0.45
C ILE A 85 -7.35 -3.08 -0.78
#